data_AF-A0A7F8QD46-F1
#
_entry.id   AF-A0A7F8QD46-F1
#
_cell.length_a   1.000
_cell.length_b   1.000
_cell.length_c   1.000
_cell.angle_alpha   90.00
_cell.angle_beta   90.00
_cell.angle_gamma   90.00
#
_symmetry.space_group_name_H-M   'P 1'
#
loop_
_entity.id
_entity.type
_entity.pdbx_description
1 polymer ?
#
loop_
_entity_poly.entity_id
_entity_poly.type
_entity_poly.pdbx_seq_one_letter_code
_entity_poly.pdbx_strand_id
1 'polypeptide(L)'
;MKYHIWKLGVVFTDNSFLYLAWYTTMSVLGHYNNFFFAAHLLDIAMGFKTLRTILSSVTHNGKQLVLTVGLLAVVVYLYTVVAFNFFRKFYNKSEDDDEPDMKCDDMMTCYLFHMYVGVRAGGGIGDEIEDPAGDPYEMYRIVFDITFFFFVIVILLAIIQGLIIDAFGELRDQQEQVREDMETKCFICGIGNDYFDTIPHGFETHTLQEHNLANYLFFLMYLINKDETEHTGQESYVWKMYQERCWDFFPAGDCFRKQYEDQLG
;
A
#
# COMPACT_ATOMS: atom_id res chain seq x y z
N MET A 1 -8.67 -27.42 27.24
CA MET A 1 -8.76 -27.76 25.80
C MET A 1 -9.43 -26.67 24.96
N LYS A 2 -10.68 -26.25 25.25
CA LYS A 2 -11.39 -25.20 24.49
C LYS A 2 -10.61 -23.88 24.33
N TYR A 3 -10.02 -23.35 25.41
CA TYR A 3 -9.20 -22.13 25.37
C TYR A 3 -7.96 -22.27 24.46
N HIS A 4 -7.29 -23.42 24.48
CA HIS A 4 -6.10 -23.63 23.64
C HIS A 4 -6.45 -23.67 22.16
N ILE A 5 -7.60 -24.24 21.78
CA ILE A 5 -8.07 -24.24 20.38
C ILE A 5 -8.33 -22.81 19.91
N TRP A 6 -9.01 -22.00 20.73
CA TRP A 6 -9.23 -20.59 20.42
C TRP A 6 -7.89 -19.81 20.31
N LYS A 7 -6.98 -20.00 21.27
CA LYS A 7 -5.66 -19.37 21.28
C LYS A 7 -4.85 -19.73 20.04
N LEU A 8 -4.87 -21.00 19.62
CA LEU A 8 -4.22 -21.43 18.39
C LEU A 8 -4.84 -20.75 17.16
N GLY A 9 -6.17 -20.65 17.11
CA GLY A 9 -6.86 -19.91 16.05
C GLY A 9 -6.34 -18.47 15.92
N VAL A 10 -6.21 -17.76 17.05
CA VAL A 10 -5.66 -16.39 17.07
C VAL A 10 -4.21 -16.35 16.56
N VAL A 11 -3.36 -17.28 17.01
CA VAL A 11 -1.94 -17.33 16.57
C VAL A 11 -1.83 -17.63 15.07
N PHE A 12 -2.65 -18.53 14.53
CA PHE A 12 -2.63 -18.85 13.09
C PHE A 12 -3.27 -17.78 12.20
N THR A 13 -3.95 -16.78 12.77
CA THR A 13 -4.41 -15.59 12.04
C THR A 13 -3.41 -14.43 12.08
N ASP A 14 -2.35 -14.51 12.87
CA ASP A 14 -1.34 -13.46 12.97
C ASP A 14 -0.38 -13.48 11.78
N ASN A 15 -0.29 -12.36 11.05
CA ASN A 15 0.52 -12.27 9.84
C ASN A 15 2.02 -12.44 10.11
N SER A 16 2.53 -11.94 11.24
CA SER A 16 3.94 -12.09 11.60
C SER A 16 4.28 -13.54 11.91
N PHE A 17 3.41 -14.25 12.62
CA PHE A 17 3.57 -15.69 12.84
C PHE A 17 3.51 -16.48 11.53
N LEU A 18 2.55 -16.19 10.66
CA LEU A 18 2.43 -16.85 9.35
C LEU A 18 3.68 -16.63 8.48
N TYR A 19 4.24 -15.42 8.50
CA TYR A 19 5.49 -15.11 7.81
C TYR A 19 6.68 -15.93 8.34
N LEU A 20 6.83 -16.02 9.66
CA LEU A 20 7.89 -16.83 10.29
C LEU A 20 7.68 -18.35 10.06
N ALA A 21 6.44 -18.81 10.05
CA ALA A 21 6.10 -20.19 9.73
C ALA A 21 6.46 -20.52 8.26
N TRP A 22 6.17 -19.61 7.33
CA TRP A 22 6.58 -19.72 5.94
C TRP A 22 8.12 -19.76 5.81
N TYR A 23 8.82 -18.86 6.50
CA TYR A 23 10.29 -18.81 6.54
C TYR A 23 10.88 -20.14 7.03
N THR A 24 10.33 -20.69 8.13
CA THR A 24 10.75 -21.99 8.67
C THR A 24 10.47 -23.13 7.68
N THR A 25 9.32 -23.09 7.00
CA THR A 25 8.94 -24.10 6.00
C THR A 25 9.92 -24.08 4.82
N MET A 26 10.33 -22.90 4.34
CA MET A 26 11.33 -22.76 3.28
C MET A 26 12.70 -23.28 3.70
N SER A 27 13.09 -23.14 4.97
CA SER A 27 14.32 -23.75 5.49
C SER A 27 14.27 -25.28 5.48
N VAL A 28 13.15 -25.89 5.89
CA VAL A 28 12.97 -27.35 5.86
C VAL A 28 12.97 -27.86 4.41
N LEU A 29 12.26 -27.17 3.50
CA LEU A 29 12.26 -27.49 2.07
C LEU A 29 13.64 -27.31 1.42
N GLY A 30 14.46 -26.40 1.94
CA GLY A 30 15.86 -26.19 1.54
C GLY A 30 16.72 -27.45 1.62
N HIS A 31 16.45 -28.32 2.58
CA HIS A 31 17.14 -29.62 2.69
C HIS A 31 16.78 -30.60 1.56
N TYR A 32 15.60 -30.47 0.96
CA TYR A 32 15.21 -31.26 -0.21
C TYR A 32 15.73 -30.65 -1.51
N ASN A 33 15.68 -29.32 -1.63
CA ASN A 33 16.22 -28.59 -2.77
C ASN A 33 16.83 -27.25 -2.32
N ASN A 34 18.13 -27.10 -2.58
CA ASN A 34 18.90 -25.92 -2.21
C ASN A 34 18.32 -24.59 -2.72
N PHE A 35 17.53 -24.59 -3.79
CA PHE A 35 16.87 -23.39 -4.31
C PHE A 35 15.99 -22.69 -3.26
N PHE A 36 15.33 -23.43 -2.36
CA PHE A 36 14.46 -22.82 -1.35
C PHE A 36 15.23 -21.98 -0.32
N PHE A 37 16.55 -22.17 -0.17
CA PHE A 37 17.35 -21.27 0.65
C PHE A 37 17.38 -19.84 0.08
N ALA A 38 17.26 -19.66 -1.24
CA ALA A 38 17.23 -18.33 -1.85
C ALA A 38 15.99 -17.50 -1.46
N ALA A 39 14.87 -18.14 -1.11
CA ALA A 39 13.65 -17.44 -0.69
C ALA A 39 13.85 -16.59 0.58
N HIS A 40 14.77 -16.98 1.46
CA HIS A 40 15.08 -16.25 2.69
C HIS A 40 15.73 -14.88 2.41
N LEU A 41 16.34 -14.69 1.23
CA LEU A 41 16.91 -13.39 0.85
C LEU A 41 15.84 -12.30 0.67
N LEU A 42 14.58 -12.68 0.42
CA LEU A 42 13.46 -11.73 0.34
C LEU A 42 13.18 -11.03 1.68
N ASP A 43 13.63 -11.60 2.80
CA ASP A 43 13.45 -11.01 4.13
C ASP A 43 14.15 -9.65 4.28
N ILE A 44 15.14 -9.35 3.44
CA ILE A 44 15.76 -8.01 3.37
C ILE A 44 14.70 -6.93 3.13
N ALA A 45 13.68 -7.20 2.30
CA ALA A 45 12.60 -6.24 2.04
C ALA A 45 11.77 -5.92 3.30
N MET A 46 11.63 -6.89 4.21
CA MET A 46 10.88 -6.74 5.47
C MET A 46 11.76 -6.23 6.62
N GLY A 47 13.05 -6.57 6.63
CA GLY A 47 14.00 -6.18 7.67
C GLY A 47 14.35 -4.69 7.68
N PHE A 48 14.44 -4.05 6.52
CA PHE A 48 14.79 -2.63 6.42
C PHE A 48 13.54 -1.73 6.37
N LYS A 49 13.45 -0.75 7.28
CA LYS A 49 12.34 0.22 7.35
C LYS A 49 12.10 0.95 6.01
N THR A 50 13.19 1.36 5.34
CA THR A 50 13.11 2.06 4.06
C THR A 50 12.52 1.18 2.96
N LEU A 51 12.98 -0.08 2.85
CA LEU A 51 12.45 -1.03 1.86
C LEU A 51 11.00 -1.40 2.13
N ARG A 52 10.61 -1.53 3.41
CA ARG A 52 9.20 -1.74 3.79
C ARG A 52 8.31 -0.59 3.32
N THR A 53 8.80 0.64 3.39
CA THR A 53 8.06 1.82 2.90
C THR A 53 7.88 1.77 1.38
N ILE A 54 8.92 1.37 0.65
CA ILE A 54 8.86 1.16 -0.81
C ILE A 54 7.84 0.07 -1.15
N LEU A 55 7.88 -1.09 -0.47
CA LEU A 55 6.92 -2.16 -0.68
C LEU A 55 5.49 -1.70 -0.37
N SER A 56 5.32 -0.97 0.74
CA SER A 56 4.04 -0.43 1.17
C SER A 56 3.42 0.48 0.10
N SER A 57 4.22 1.32 -0.56
CA SER A 57 3.74 2.22 -1.62
C SER A 57 3.07 1.46 -2.78
N VAL A 58 3.69 0.38 -3.26
CA VAL A 58 3.13 -0.42 -4.35
C VAL A 58 1.88 -1.18 -3.88
N THR A 59 1.86 -1.64 -2.63
CA THR A 59 0.70 -2.34 -2.07
C THR A 59 -0.45 -1.42 -1.66
N HIS A 60 -0.21 -0.13 -1.46
CA HIS A 60 -1.21 0.84 -0.99
C HIS A 60 -2.41 0.91 -1.95
N ASN A 61 -2.11 1.05 -3.24
CA ASN A 61 -3.10 1.06 -4.33
C ASN A 61 -3.24 -0.30 -5.02
N GLY A 62 -2.90 -1.41 -4.33
CA GLY A 62 -2.84 -2.75 -4.93
C GLY A 62 -4.14 -3.19 -5.59
N LYS A 63 -5.30 -2.87 -5.00
CA LYS A 63 -6.61 -3.18 -5.62
C LYS A 63 -6.80 -2.45 -6.95
N GLN A 64 -6.45 -1.17 -7.02
CA GLN A 64 -6.55 -0.39 -8.25
C GLN A 64 -5.57 -0.93 -9.30
N LEU A 65 -4.34 -1.25 -8.90
CA LEU A 65 -3.33 -1.84 -9.78
C LEU A 65 -3.81 -3.15 -10.42
N VAL A 66 -4.37 -4.08 -9.63
CA VAL A 66 -4.92 -5.34 -10.15
C VAL A 66 -6.09 -5.10 -11.11
N LEU A 67 -6.98 -4.14 -10.81
CA LEU A 67 -8.09 -3.79 -11.71
C LEU A 67 -7.59 -3.20 -13.04
N THR A 68 -6.56 -2.34 -13.01
CA THR A 68 -5.96 -1.75 -14.22
C THR A 68 -5.27 -2.82 -15.07
N VAL A 69 -4.54 -3.76 -14.45
CA VAL A 69 -3.95 -4.91 -15.16
C VAL A 69 -5.04 -5.81 -15.75
N GLY A 70 -6.16 -5.99 -15.04
CA GLY A 70 -7.33 -6.70 -15.56
C GLY A 70 -7.94 -6.00 -16.79
N LEU A 71 -8.07 -4.67 -16.76
CA LEU A 71 -8.55 -3.89 -17.91
C LEU A 71 -7.60 -4.01 -19.11
N LEU A 72 -6.28 -3.95 -18.87
CA LEU A 72 -5.25 -4.17 -19.88
C LEU A 72 -5.42 -5.54 -20.56
N ALA A 73 -5.58 -6.62 -19.78
CA ALA A 73 -5.80 -7.96 -20.30
C ALA A 73 -7.06 -8.05 -21.18
N VAL A 74 -8.17 -7.41 -20.76
CA VAL A 74 -9.42 -7.38 -21.54
C VAL A 74 -9.24 -6.61 -22.85
N VAL A 75 -8.61 -5.44 -22.82
CA VAL A 75 -8.36 -4.62 -24.03
C VAL A 75 -7.48 -5.39 -25.02
N VAL A 76 -6.39 -6.00 -24.54
CA VAL A 76 -5.50 -6.82 -25.38
C VAL A 76 -6.23 -8.03 -25.97
N TYR A 77 -7.12 -8.65 -25.20
CA TYR A 77 -7.96 -9.74 -25.70
C TYR A 77 -8.88 -9.29 -26.84
N LEU A 78 -9.51 -8.11 -26.74
CA LEU A 78 -10.33 -7.56 -27.82
C LEU A 78 -9.52 -7.32 -29.10
N TYR A 79 -8.32 -6.74 -28.99
CA TYR A 79 -7.39 -6.61 -30.13
C TYR A 79 -6.99 -7.97 -30.70
N THR A 80 -6.77 -8.97 -29.85
CA THR A 80 -6.46 -10.34 -30.28
C THR A 80 -7.61 -10.95 -31.09
N VAL A 81 -8.87 -10.79 -30.66
CA VAL A 81 -10.04 -11.30 -31.40
C VAL A 81 -10.11 -10.68 -32.80
N VAL A 82 -9.85 -9.38 -32.92
CA VAL A 82 -9.82 -8.69 -34.21
C VAL A 82 -8.66 -9.20 -35.06
N ALA A 83 -7.46 -9.32 -34.50
CA ALA A 83 -6.29 -9.84 -35.20
C ALA A 83 -6.50 -11.29 -35.69
N PHE A 84 -7.06 -12.15 -34.85
CA PHE A 84 -7.31 -13.55 -35.17
C PHE A 84 -8.29 -13.73 -36.34
N ASN A 85 -9.34 -12.90 -36.39
CA ASN A 85 -10.37 -13.00 -37.45
C ASN A 85 -9.97 -12.31 -38.75
N PHE A 86 -9.25 -11.18 -38.69
CA PHE A 86 -9.02 -10.32 -39.86
C PHE A 86 -7.56 -10.22 -40.29
N PHE A 87 -6.60 -10.35 -39.37
CA PHE A 87 -5.18 -10.06 -39.62
C PHE A 87 -4.26 -11.27 -39.45
N ARG A 88 -4.81 -12.49 -39.34
CA ARG A 88 -4.04 -13.73 -39.09
C ARG A 88 -2.83 -13.91 -39.99
N LYS A 89 -2.94 -13.55 -41.28
CA LYS A 89 -1.86 -13.68 -42.27
C LYS A 89 -0.58 -12.89 -41.93
N PHE A 90 -0.69 -11.80 -41.17
CA PHE A 90 0.46 -10.95 -40.81
C PHE A 90 1.24 -11.47 -39.60
N TYR A 91 0.75 -12.54 -38.95
CA TYR A 91 1.38 -13.12 -37.74
C TYR A 91 2.29 -14.30 -38.10
N ASN A 92 2.90 -14.27 -39.29
CA ASN A 92 3.94 -15.20 -39.65
C ASN A 92 5.27 -14.72 -39.07
N LYS A 93 5.94 -15.57 -38.30
CA LYS A 93 7.25 -15.30 -37.70
C LYS A 93 8.34 -16.24 -38.24
N SER A 94 8.09 -16.92 -39.35
CA SER A 94 9.07 -17.81 -39.98
C SER A 94 10.30 -17.02 -40.46
N GLU A 95 11.51 -17.51 -40.12
CA GLU A 95 12.76 -16.98 -40.67
C GLU A 95 13.05 -17.53 -42.08
N ASP A 96 12.51 -18.71 -42.41
CA ASP A 96 12.62 -19.37 -43.72
C ASP A 96 11.22 -19.76 -44.26
N ASP A 97 11.02 -19.62 -45.59
CA ASP A 97 9.74 -19.89 -46.28
C ASP A 97 9.20 -21.33 -46.12
N ASP A 98 10.05 -22.28 -45.68
CA ASP A 98 9.73 -23.70 -45.60
C ASP A 98 9.08 -24.13 -44.27
N GLU A 99 9.12 -23.30 -43.21
CA GLU A 99 8.51 -23.59 -41.90
C GLU A 99 7.68 -22.39 -41.37
N PRO A 100 6.38 -22.29 -41.72
CA PRO A 100 5.54 -21.18 -41.28
C PRO A 100 5.30 -21.23 -39.76
N ASP A 101 5.80 -20.22 -39.03
CA ASP A 101 5.58 -20.04 -37.60
C ASP A 101 4.46 -19.03 -37.35
N MET A 102 3.22 -19.49 -37.55
CA MET A 102 2.01 -18.66 -37.42
C MET A 102 1.60 -18.52 -35.96
N LYS A 103 1.68 -17.31 -35.41
CA LYS A 103 1.32 -17.04 -34.00
C LYS A 103 -0.18 -16.95 -33.74
N CYS A 104 -0.99 -16.77 -34.78
CA CYS A 104 -2.44 -16.61 -34.67
C CYS A 104 -3.25 -17.75 -35.30
N ASP A 105 -2.72 -18.99 -35.25
CA ASP A 105 -3.48 -20.19 -35.63
C ASP A 105 -4.45 -20.66 -34.54
N ASP A 106 -4.01 -20.61 -33.29
CA ASP A 106 -4.82 -20.85 -32.10
C ASP A 106 -5.10 -19.54 -31.36
N MET A 107 -6.33 -19.36 -30.87
CA MET A 107 -6.73 -18.15 -30.16
C MET A 107 -5.86 -17.90 -28.91
N MET A 108 -5.50 -18.95 -28.18
CA MET A 108 -4.65 -18.84 -26.99
C MET A 108 -3.23 -18.41 -27.36
N THR A 109 -2.64 -18.98 -28.40
CA THR A 109 -1.30 -18.62 -28.90
C THR A 109 -1.27 -17.17 -29.37
N CYS A 110 -2.31 -16.73 -30.09
CA CYS A 110 -2.45 -15.35 -30.54
C CYS A 110 -2.54 -14.39 -29.34
N TYR A 111 -3.35 -14.73 -28.32
CA TYR A 111 -3.51 -13.90 -27.13
C TYR A 111 -2.22 -13.81 -26.31
N LEU A 112 -1.55 -14.95 -26.08
CA LEU A 112 -0.25 -14.97 -25.39
C LEU A 112 0.80 -14.16 -26.14
N PHE A 113 0.81 -14.21 -27.48
CA PHE A 113 1.69 -13.39 -28.30
C PHE A 113 1.45 -11.89 -28.08
N HIS A 114 0.20 -11.43 -28.09
CA HIS A 114 -0.12 -10.02 -27.82
C HIS A 114 0.24 -9.59 -26.38
N MET A 115 -0.03 -10.44 -25.39
CA MET A 115 0.28 -10.14 -23.99
C MET A 115 1.78 -10.10 -23.72
N TYR A 116 2.55 -11.03 -24.31
CA TYR A 116 3.99 -11.15 -24.05
C TYR A 116 4.83 -10.19 -24.90
N VAL A 117 4.52 -10.10 -26.19
CA VAL A 117 5.28 -9.30 -27.15
C VAL A 117 4.63 -7.94 -27.34
N GLY A 118 3.33 -7.88 -27.63
CA GLY A 118 2.62 -6.63 -27.94
C GLY A 118 2.68 -5.58 -26.82
N VAL A 119 2.44 -5.97 -25.56
CA VAL A 119 2.49 -5.03 -24.41
C VAL A 119 3.92 -4.64 -24.04
N ARG A 120 4.92 -5.49 -24.35
CA ARG A 120 6.32 -5.30 -23.97
C ARG A 120 7.12 -4.55 -25.03
N ALA A 121 6.70 -4.62 -26.29
CA ALA A 121 7.29 -3.88 -27.39
C ALA A 121 6.99 -2.38 -27.24
N GLY A 122 8.04 -1.56 -27.28
CA GLY A 122 7.95 -0.12 -27.02
C GLY A 122 7.10 0.66 -28.02
N GLY A 123 6.99 0.20 -29.27
CA GLY A 123 6.11 0.78 -30.31
C GLY A 123 4.77 0.05 -30.48
N GLY A 124 4.48 -0.95 -29.65
CA GLY A 124 3.26 -1.77 -29.73
C GLY A 124 3.42 -2.99 -30.64
N ILE A 125 2.29 -3.62 -30.99
CA ILE A 125 2.29 -4.90 -31.71
C ILE A 125 2.81 -4.81 -33.15
N GLY A 126 2.72 -3.64 -33.79
CA GLY A 126 3.16 -3.42 -35.17
C GLY A 126 4.65 -3.60 -35.39
N ASP A 127 5.49 -3.36 -34.38
CA ASP A 127 6.95 -3.55 -34.45
C ASP A 127 7.35 -5.01 -34.66
N GLU A 128 6.45 -5.92 -34.27
CA GLU A 128 6.68 -7.36 -34.25
C GLU A 128 5.88 -8.06 -35.35
N ILE A 129 5.06 -7.30 -36.06
CA ILE A 129 4.32 -7.61 -37.28
C ILE A 129 5.15 -7.86 -38.53
N GLU A 130 4.63 -8.56 -39.54
CA GLU A 130 5.00 -8.20 -40.93
C GLU A 130 4.40 -6.84 -41.34
N ASP A 131 5.10 -6.13 -42.24
CA ASP A 131 4.68 -4.82 -42.76
C ASP A 131 3.40 -4.94 -43.63
N PRO A 132 2.35 -4.13 -43.39
CA PRO A 132 1.13 -4.15 -44.21
C PRO A 132 1.26 -3.62 -45.64
N ALA A 133 2.41 -3.06 -46.05
CA ALA A 133 2.56 -2.40 -47.34
C ALA A 133 2.11 -3.27 -48.53
N GLY A 134 1.15 -2.76 -49.31
CA GLY A 134 0.66 -3.42 -50.52
C GLY A 134 -0.50 -4.40 -50.30
N ASP A 135 -1.01 -4.53 -49.07
CA ASP A 135 -2.17 -5.38 -48.76
C ASP A 135 -3.50 -4.62 -48.90
N PRO A 136 -4.60 -5.28 -49.33
CA PRO A 136 -5.93 -4.63 -49.35
C PRO A 136 -6.40 -4.09 -47.99
N TYR A 137 -5.88 -4.64 -46.88
CA TYR A 137 -6.21 -4.19 -45.53
C TYR A 137 -5.18 -3.23 -44.92
N GLU A 138 -4.25 -2.69 -45.71
CA GLU A 138 -3.15 -1.83 -45.24
C GLU A 138 -3.64 -0.71 -44.31
N MET A 139 -4.65 0.06 -44.74
CA MET A 139 -5.18 1.15 -43.92
C MET A 139 -5.82 0.67 -42.61
N TYR A 140 -6.52 -0.48 -42.62
CA TYR A 140 -7.10 -1.05 -41.40
C TYR A 140 -6.03 -1.55 -40.44
N ARG A 141 -4.93 -2.11 -40.96
CA ARG A 141 -3.78 -2.56 -40.17
C ARG A 141 -3.06 -1.38 -39.51
N ILE A 142 -2.82 -0.30 -40.25
CA ILE A 142 -2.21 0.93 -39.70
C ILE A 142 -3.07 1.51 -38.57
N VAL A 143 -4.39 1.57 -38.75
CA VAL A 143 -5.30 2.04 -37.69
C VAL A 143 -5.23 1.12 -36.47
N PHE A 144 -5.22 -0.19 -36.67
CA PHE A 144 -5.09 -1.16 -35.59
C PHE A 144 -3.78 -0.95 -34.79
N ASP A 145 -2.65 -0.74 -35.46
CA ASP A 145 -1.36 -0.51 -34.79
C ASP A 145 -1.32 0.79 -34.00
N ILE A 146 -1.75 1.90 -34.62
CA ILE A 146 -1.75 3.21 -33.97
C ILE A 146 -2.67 3.21 -32.75
N THR A 147 -3.86 2.61 -32.88
CA THR A 147 -4.81 2.52 -31.76
C THR A 147 -4.30 1.60 -30.66
N PHE A 148 -3.71 0.45 -31.00
CA PHE A 148 -3.07 -0.43 -30.02
C PHE A 148 -1.97 0.30 -29.25
N PHE A 149 -1.04 0.96 -29.96
CA PHE A 149 0.04 1.73 -29.35
C PHE A 149 -0.50 2.83 -28.41
N PHE A 150 -1.45 3.64 -28.88
CA PHE A 150 -1.97 4.75 -28.10
C PHE A 150 -2.73 4.28 -26.84
N PHE A 151 -3.63 3.30 -26.97
CA PHE A 151 -4.43 2.86 -25.82
C PHE A 151 -3.63 2.00 -24.85
N VAL A 152 -2.89 1.00 -25.36
CA VAL A 152 -2.21 0.01 -24.52
C VAL A 152 -0.91 0.55 -23.96
N ILE A 153 -0.04 1.10 -24.82
CA ILE A 153 1.29 1.52 -24.42
C ILE A 153 1.26 2.92 -23.81
N VAL A 154 0.66 3.90 -24.49
CA VAL A 154 0.70 5.30 -24.02
C VAL A 154 -0.23 5.54 -22.84
N ILE A 155 -1.48 5.08 -22.91
CA ILE A 155 -2.46 5.36 -21.85
C ILE A 155 -2.36 4.35 -20.71
N LEU A 156 -2.58 3.05 -20.96
CA LEU A 156 -2.75 2.06 -19.89
C LEU A 156 -1.46 1.84 -19.07
N LEU A 157 -0.28 1.77 -19.70
CA LEU A 157 0.98 1.67 -18.95
C LEU A 157 1.31 2.94 -18.17
N ALA A 158 0.99 4.13 -18.71
CA ALA A 158 1.19 5.39 -17.99
C ALA A 158 0.29 5.49 -16.76
N ILE A 159 -0.96 4.98 -16.82
CA ILE A 159 -1.84 4.90 -15.65
C ILE A 159 -1.21 4.01 -14.57
N ILE A 160 -0.67 2.84 -14.94
CA ILE A 160 -0.01 1.93 -13.97
C ILE A 160 1.16 2.63 -13.27
N GLN A 161 2.03 3.31 -14.02
CA GLN A 161 3.15 4.06 -13.46
C GLN A 161 2.67 5.25 -12.61
N GLY A 162 1.65 5.97 -13.07
CA GLY A 162 1.02 7.07 -12.36
C GLY A 162 0.47 6.67 -11.00
N LEU A 163 -0.22 5.53 -10.90
CA LEU A 163 -0.74 4.99 -9.63
C LEU A 163 0.35 4.69 -8.60
N ILE A 164 1.52 4.24 -9.06
CA ILE A 164 2.67 3.98 -8.17
C ILE A 164 3.27 5.30 -7.68
N ILE A 165 3.45 6.28 -8.57
CA ILE A 165 3.97 7.62 -8.21
C ILE A 165 3.04 8.32 -7.23
N ASP A 166 1.73 8.26 -7.48
CA ASP A 166 0.71 8.83 -6.60
C ASP A 166 0.77 8.21 -5.20
N ALA A 167 0.89 6.88 -5.10
CA ALA A 167 1.03 6.21 -3.80
C ALA A 167 2.29 6.64 -3.03
N PHE A 168 3.41 6.91 -3.72
CA PHE A 168 4.61 7.48 -3.08
C PHE A 168 4.38 8.91 -2.60
N GLY A 169 3.62 9.72 -3.36
CA GLY A 169 3.22 11.07 -2.99
C GLY A 169 2.37 11.05 -1.72
N GLU A 170 1.30 10.25 -1.70
CA GLU A 170 0.37 10.18 -0.57
C GLU A 170 1.05 9.72 0.73
N LEU A 171 1.90 8.69 0.69
CA LEU A 171 2.62 8.24 1.88
C LEU A 171 3.57 9.31 2.44
N ARG A 172 4.12 10.17 1.58
CA ARG A 172 4.94 11.31 2.01
C ARG A 172 4.07 12.37 2.68
N ASP A 173 2.93 12.69 2.08
CA ASP A 173 2.02 13.70 2.61
C ASP A 173 1.43 13.29 3.96
N GLN A 174 1.10 12.00 4.15
CA GLN A 174 0.66 11.46 5.44
C GLN A 174 1.72 11.61 6.53
N GLN A 175 3.00 11.36 6.22
CA GLN A 175 4.09 11.54 7.19
C GLN A 175 4.28 13.01 7.57
N GLU A 176 4.18 13.89 6.58
CA GLU A 176 4.30 15.32 6.79
C GLU A 176 3.14 15.87 7.62
N GLN A 177 1.92 15.42 7.35
CA GLN A 177 0.73 15.81 8.12
C GLN A 177 0.84 15.39 9.59
N VAL A 178 1.29 14.17 9.88
CA VAL A 178 1.49 13.70 11.27
C VAL A 178 2.55 14.55 11.98
N ARG A 179 3.61 14.94 11.28
CA ARG A 179 4.66 15.81 11.82
C ARG A 179 4.11 17.20 12.13
N GLU A 180 3.42 17.82 11.18
CA GLU A 180 2.80 19.14 11.32
C GLU A 180 1.77 19.16 12.46
N ASP A 181 0.91 18.15 12.55
CA ASP A 181 -0.09 18.04 13.62
C ASP A 181 0.54 17.98 15.02
N MET A 182 1.68 17.30 15.17
CA MET A 182 2.39 17.23 16.46
C MET A 182 3.14 18.52 16.81
N GLU A 183 3.49 19.34 15.82
CA GLU A 183 4.19 20.62 16.00
C GLU A 183 3.23 21.79 16.20
N THR A 184 2.02 21.72 15.66
CA THR A 184 1.07 22.85 15.60
C THR A 184 0.00 22.82 16.68
N LYS A 185 -0.36 21.66 17.25
CA LYS A 185 -1.41 21.55 18.25
C LYS A 185 -1.08 20.50 19.31
N CYS A 186 -1.61 20.67 20.51
CA CYS A 186 -1.46 19.66 21.56
C CYS A 186 -2.30 18.41 21.24
N PHE A 187 -1.69 17.23 21.32
CA PHE A 187 -2.37 15.95 21.08
C PHE A 187 -3.58 15.70 22.01
N ILE A 188 -3.54 16.22 23.24
CA ILE A 188 -4.58 15.98 24.24
C ILE A 188 -5.71 16.99 24.12
N CYS A 189 -5.42 18.29 24.24
CA CYS A 189 -6.45 19.33 24.29
C CYS A 189 -6.82 19.93 22.92
N GLY A 190 -6.00 19.73 21.89
CA GLY A 190 -6.24 20.26 20.54
C GLY A 190 -6.06 21.76 20.38
N ILE A 191 -5.56 22.47 21.41
CA ILE A 191 -5.24 23.90 21.32
C ILE A 191 -3.93 24.07 20.53
N GLY A 192 -3.91 25.07 19.64
CA GLY A 192 -2.77 25.40 18.80
C GLY A 192 -1.58 25.97 19.58
N ASN A 193 -0.38 25.84 19.00
CA ASN A 193 0.85 26.40 19.55
C ASN A 193 0.81 27.94 19.64
N ASP A 194 0.06 28.58 18.75
CA ASP A 194 -0.19 30.02 18.69
C ASP A 194 -0.72 30.60 20.01
N TYR A 195 -1.61 29.88 20.70
CA TYR A 195 -2.12 30.27 22.02
C TYR A 195 -1.04 30.23 23.10
N PHE A 196 -0.23 29.17 23.11
CA PHE A 196 0.75 28.93 24.17
C PHE A 196 2.02 29.76 24.01
N ASP A 197 2.43 30.02 22.76
CA ASP A 197 3.66 30.75 22.42
C ASP A 197 3.52 32.27 22.60
N THR A 198 2.39 32.74 23.15
CA THR A 198 2.29 34.05 23.81
C THR A 198 3.33 34.22 24.92
N ILE A 199 3.77 33.12 25.54
CA ILE A 199 4.87 33.05 26.49
C ILE A 199 6.04 32.29 25.84
N PRO A 200 7.30 32.72 26.04
CA PRO A 200 8.46 32.02 25.49
C PRO A 200 8.49 30.54 25.88
N HIS A 201 8.65 29.64 24.89
CA HIS A 201 8.63 28.18 25.07
C HIS A 201 7.33 27.64 25.70
N GLY A 202 6.22 28.34 25.51
CA GLY A 202 4.94 27.98 26.12
C GLY A 202 4.40 26.65 25.62
N PHE A 203 4.44 26.40 24.30
CA PHE A 203 3.94 25.13 23.75
C PHE A 203 4.79 23.91 24.15
N GLU A 204 6.11 24.07 24.17
CA GLU A 204 7.04 23.04 24.64
C GLU A 204 6.81 22.71 26.12
N THR A 205 6.63 23.74 26.95
CA THR A 205 6.29 23.55 28.38
C THR A 205 4.96 22.83 28.53
N HIS A 206 3.94 23.22 27.76
CA HIS A 206 2.61 22.60 27.80
C HIS A 206 2.67 21.11 27.43
N THR A 207 3.40 20.74 26.38
CA THR A 207 3.50 19.35 25.92
C THR A 207 4.43 18.48 26.77
N LEU A 208 5.48 19.04 27.37
CA LEU A 208 6.44 18.27 28.17
C LEU A 208 6.10 18.19 29.66
N GLN A 209 5.43 19.21 30.23
CA GLN A 209 5.15 19.27 31.67
C GLN A 209 3.68 19.09 32.01
N GLU A 210 2.77 19.75 31.27
CA GLU A 210 1.33 19.74 31.58
C GLU A 210 0.65 18.53 30.94
N HIS A 211 0.59 18.48 29.60
CA HIS A 211 -0.06 17.44 28.81
C HIS A 211 0.97 16.46 28.22
N ASN A 212 1.82 15.91 29.09
CA ASN A 212 2.82 14.92 28.68
C ASN A 212 2.18 13.55 28.47
N LEU A 213 2.30 13.01 27.25
CA LEU A 213 1.72 11.72 26.87
C LEU A 213 2.18 10.56 27.77
N ALA A 214 3.44 10.58 28.22
CA ALA A 214 3.98 9.54 29.09
C ALA A 214 3.41 9.62 30.50
N ASN A 215 3.18 10.83 31.03
CA ASN A 215 2.61 11.00 32.37
C ASN A 215 1.18 10.45 32.47
N TYR A 216 0.36 10.56 31.42
CA TYR A 216 -0.95 9.91 31.39
C TYR A 216 -0.84 8.39 31.51
N LEU A 217 0.10 7.77 30.80
CA LEU A 217 0.36 6.33 30.88
C LEU A 217 0.86 5.93 32.28
N PHE A 218 1.80 6.69 32.84
CA PHE A 218 2.33 6.45 34.18
C PHE A 218 1.25 6.62 35.25
N PHE A 219 0.34 7.58 35.10
CA PHE A 219 -0.79 7.76 36.01
C PHE A 219 -1.77 6.59 35.96
N LEU A 220 -2.07 6.08 34.76
CA LEU A 220 -2.91 4.88 34.64
C LEU A 220 -2.24 3.65 35.28
N MET A 221 -0.94 3.46 35.04
CA MET A 221 -0.17 2.39 35.68
C MET A 221 -0.11 2.56 37.20
N TYR A 222 -0.02 3.79 37.69
CA TYR A 222 -0.07 4.11 39.12
C TYR A 222 -1.40 3.68 39.75
N LEU A 223 -2.53 4.06 39.15
CA LEU A 223 -3.87 3.67 39.64
C LEU A 223 -4.07 2.16 39.65
N ILE A 224 -3.62 1.45 38.61
CA ILE A 224 -3.75 -0.02 38.53
C ILE A 224 -2.96 -0.73 39.66
N ASN A 225 -1.83 -0.16 40.09
CA ASN A 225 -0.97 -0.77 41.11
C ASN A 225 -1.25 -0.28 42.53
N LYS A 226 -2.14 0.70 42.71
CA LYS A 226 -2.49 1.27 44.01
C LYS A 226 -3.72 0.55 44.57
N ASP A 227 -3.78 0.42 45.90
CA ASP A 227 -4.95 -0.13 46.56
C ASP A 227 -6.13 0.85 46.46
N GLU A 228 -7.32 0.34 46.11
CA GLU A 228 -8.52 1.18 45.91
C GLU A 228 -8.91 1.95 47.18
N THR A 229 -8.58 1.45 48.37
CA THR A 229 -8.86 2.13 49.64
C THR A 229 -7.94 3.31 49.91
N GLU A 230 -6.78 3.37 49.25
CA GLU A 230 -5.81 4.46 49.33
C GLU A 230 -6.01 5.52 48.25
N HIS A 231 -7.00 5.34 47.37
CA HIS A 231 -7.32 6.32 46.35
C HIS A 231 -7.77 7.64 46.98
N THR A 232 -7.21 8.75 46.49
CA THR A 232 -7.75 10.08 46.79
C THR A 232 -9.12 10.26 46.10
N GLY A 233 -9.85 11.33 46.42
CA GLY A 233 -11.14 11.61 45.77
C GLY A 233 -11.02 11.79 44.26
N GLN A 234 -9.95 12.44 43.78
CA GLN A 234 -9.67 12.62 42.35
C GLN A 234 -9.30 11.29 41.68
N GLU A 235 -8.45 10.49 42.31
CA GLU A 235 -8.06 9.17 41.81
C GLU A 235 -9.27 8.22 41.72
N SER A 236 -10.11 8.21 42.75
CA SER A 236 -11.34 7.39 42.78
C SER A 236 -12.30 7.78 41.66
N TYR A 237 -12.43 9.08 41.37
CA TYR A 237 -13.25 9.57 40.28
C TYR A 237 -12.75 9.10 38.90
N VAL A 238 -11.45 9.27 38.64
CA VAL A 238 -10.85 8.82 37.36
C VAL A 238 -10.88 7.29 37.25
N TRP A 239 -10.64 6.57 38.34
CA TRP A 239 -10.71 5.11 38.38
C TRP A 239 -12.11 4.59 38.02
N LYS A 240 -13.15 5.22 38.57
CA LYS A 240 -14.54 4.92 38.22
C LYS A 240 -14.80 5.14 36.73
N MET A 241 -14.40 6.29 36.18
CA MET A 241 -14.57 6.59 34.75
C MET A 241 -13.82 5.60 33.85
N TYR A 242 -12.61 5.22 34.24
CA TYR A 242 -11.82 4.21 33.54
C TYR A 242 -12.52 2.84 33.49
N GLN A 243 -13.10 2.39 34.61
CA GLN A 243 -13.88 1.15 34.67
C GLN A 243 -15.16 1.23 33.81
N GLU A 244 -15.82 2.39 33.80
CA GLU A 244 -17.01 2.67 32.98
C GLU A 244 -16.68 2.91 31.49
N ARG A 245 -15.40 2.93 31.12
CA ARG A 245 -14.91 3.27 29.76
C ARG A 245 -15.38 4.64 29.28
N CYS A 246 -15.52 5.58 30.22
CA CYS A 246 -15.82 6.98 29.97
C CYS A 246 -14.50 7.80 29.98
N TRP A 247 -14.29 8.64 28.98
CA TRP A 247 -13.04 9.36 28.75
C TRP A 247 -13.16 10.88 28.97
N ASP A 248 -14.26 11.32 29.57
CA ASP A 248 -14.59 12.74 29.78
C ASP A 248 -13.64 13.48 30.74
N PHE A 249 -12.78 12.75 31.46
CA PHE A 249 -11.76 13.34 32.32
C PHE A 249 -10.56 13.92 31.55
N PHE A 250 -10.41 13.60 30.26
CA PHE A 250 -9.38 14.22 29.43
C PHE A 250 -9.76 15.66 29.08
N PRO A 251 -8.82 16.62 29.18
CA PRO A 251 -9.08 17.99 28.75
C PRO A 251 -9.17 18.03 27.22
N ALA A 252 -10.29 18.54 26.70
CA ALA A 252 -10.53 18.70 25.26
C ALA A 252 -11.03 20.12 24.97
N GLY A 253 -10.30 20.88 24.14
CA GLY A 253 -10.59 22.28 23.84
C GLY A 253 -10.24 23.28 24.95
N ASP A 254 -9.72 22.79 26.08
CA ASP A 254 -9.38 23.59 27.26
C ASP A 254 -8.10 23.08 27.94
N CYS A 255 -7.51 23.92 28.80
CA CYS A 255 -6.36 23.59 29.62
C CYS A 255 -6.32 24.46 30.88
N PHE A 256 -5.47 24.10 31.86
CA PHE A 256 -5.39 24.82 33.13
C PHE A 256 -5.20 26.33 32.93
N ARG A 257 -4.25 26.75 32.10
CA ARG A 257 -3.99 28.18 31.86
C ARG A 257 -5.21 28.91 31.29
N LYS A 258 -5.86 28.32 30.30
CA LYS A 258 -7.02 28.92 29.62
C LYS A 258 -8.24 29.04 30.54
N GLN A 259 -8.45 28.07 31.42
CA GLN A 259 -9.53 28.13 32.41
C GLN A 259 -9.31 29.21 33.48
N TYR A 260 -8.05 29.49 33.83
CA TYR A 260 -7.69 30.40 34.93
C TYR A 260 -7.08 31.74 34.45
N GLU A 261 -7.19 32.05 33.15
CA GLU A 261 -6.55 33.21 32.52
C GLU A 261 -6.98 34.54 33.17
N ASP A 262 -8.28 34.73 33.43
CA ASP A 262 -8.81 35.95 34.07
C ASP A 262 -8.45 36.09 35.55
N GLN A 263 -8.01 35.01 36.21
CA GLN A 263 -7.76 34.97 37.65
C GLN A 263 -6.28 35.07 38.02
N LEU A 264 -5.41 34.60 37.11
CA LEU A 264 -3.97 34.47 37.31
C LEU A 264 -3.14 35.24 36.27
N GLY A 265 -3.78 35.84 35.26
CA GLY A 265 -3.16 36.63 34.18
C GLY A 265 -2.61 37.98 34.62
#